data_AF-A0A382Q3D8-F1
#
_entry.id   AF-A0A382Q3D8-F1
#
_cell.length_a   1.000
_cell.length_b   1.000
_cell.length_c   1.000
_cell.angle_alpha   90.00
_cell.angle_beta   90.00
_cell.angle_gamma   90.00
#
_symmetry.space_group_name_H-M   'P 1'
#
loop_
_entity.id
_entity.type
_entity.pdbx_description
1 polymer ?
#
loop_
_entity_poly.entity_id
_entity_poly.type
_entity_poly.pdbx_seq_one_letter_code
_entity_poly.pdbx_strand_id
1 'polypeptide(L)'
;MMRTKEELTQAIRTQFVNVRERGRILAQALKVRADIAATRRRLRLTFADLGETVYTMLTAGEVVDLAENLSEFKLRVEGLKAELRQREEALKLIMDGEAEEEEAAE
;
A
#
# COMPACT_ATOMS: atom_id res chain seq x y z
N MET A 1 11.72 47.47 -5.99
CA MET A 1 12.63 47.18 -4.86
C MET A 1 13.43 45.93 -5.22
N MET A 2 14.77 45.99 -5.20
CA MET A 2 15.61 44.81 -5.35
C MET A 2 15.42 43.91 -4.13
N ARG A 3 15.01 42.64 -4.33
CA ARG A 3 15.21 41.62 -3.29
C ARG A 3 16.70 41.55 -2.98
N THR A 4 17.08 41.58 -1.71
CA THR A 4 18.48 41.48 -1.34
C THR A 4 19.01 40.09 -1.72
N LYS A 5 20.31 39.94 -2.01
CA LYS A 5 20.91 38.63 -2.32
C LYS A 5 20.61 37.59 -1.23
N GLU A 6 20.46 38.02 0.02
CA GLU A 6 20.13 37.19 1.17
C GLU A 6 18.70 36.65 1.07
N GLU A 7 17.71 37.51 0.77
CA GLU A 7 16.32 37.10 0.53
C GLU A 7 16.20 36.11 -0.63
N LEU A 8 16.97 36.31 -1.70
CA LEU A 8 16.99 35.41 -2.85
C LEU A 8 17.58 34.04 -2.49
N THR A 9 18.67 34.03 -1.71
CA THR A 9 19.31 32.79 -1.24
C THR A 9 18.41 32.02 -0.28
N GLN A 10 17.69 32.73 0.59
CA GLN A 10 16.76 32.14 1.53
C GLN A 10 15.54 31.54 0.82
N ALA A 11 14.97 32.26 -0.14
CA ALA A 11 13.87 31.75 -0.97
C ALA A 11 14.26 30.46 -1.72
N ILE A 12 15.47 30.42 -2.31
CA ILE A 12 15.99 29.24 -2.99
C ILE A 12 16.15 28.07 -2.01
N ARG A 13 16.73 28.31 -0.82
CA ARG A 13 16.86 27.25 0.21
C ARG A 13 15.51 26.69 0.63
N THR A 14 14.52 27.54 0.86
CA THR A 14 13.16 27.11 1.23
C THR A 14 12.54 26.24 0.14
N GLN A 15 12.68 26.64 -1.14
CA GLN A 15 12.19 25.83 -2.26
C GLN A 15 12.86 24.45 -2.33
N PHE A 16 14.18 24.37 -2.11
CA PHE A 16 14.89 23.08 -2.10
C PHE A 16 14.44 22.15 -0.97
N VAL A 17 14.15 22.69 0.21
CA VAL A 17 13.62 21.91 1.34
C VAL A 17 12.23 21.35 0.98
N ASN A 18 11.33 22.18 0.44
CA ASN A 18 10.01 21.73 -0.02
C ASN A 18 10.09 20.63 -1.08
N VAL A 19 10.95 20.76 -2.09
CA VAL A 19 11.11 19.74 -3.13
C VAL A 19 11.63 18.42 -2.54
N ARG A 20 12.57 18.49 -1.59
CA ARG A 20 13.10 17.30 -0.92
C ARG A 20 12.02 16.59 -0.09
N GLU A 21 11.19 17.35 0.60
CA GLU A 21 10.10 16.83 1.43
C GLU A 21 9.02 16.14 0.58
N ARG A 22 8.55 16.80 -0.48
CA ARG A 22 7.64 16.20 -1.48
C ARG A 22 8.23 14.93 -2.10
N GLY A 23 9.50 14.95 -2.48
CA GLY A 23 10.19 13.77 -3.02
C GLY A 23 10.21 12.59 -2.03
N ARG A 24 10.33 12.87 -0.73
CA ARG A 24 10.28 11.84 0.33
C ARG A 24 8.87 11.28 0.49
N ILE A 25 7.84 12.12 0.48
CA ILE A 25 6.42 11.71 0.58
C ILE A 25 6.07 10.79 -0.60
N LEU A 26 6.39 11.20 -1.83
CA LEU A 26 6.16 10.40 -3.04
C LEU A 26 6.90 9.06 -3.00
N ALA A 27 8.15 9.04 -2.53
CA ALA A 27 8.90 7.78 -2.39
C ALA A 27 8.23 6.84 -1.37
N GLN A 28 7.71 7.38 -0.27
CA GLN A 28 6.99 6.60 0.74
C GLN A 28 5.66 6.08 0.18
N ALA A 29 4.89 6.91 -0.53
CA ALA A 29 3.65 6.49 -1.19
C ALA A 29 3.91 5.38 -2.22
N LEU A 30 4.97 5.50 -3.02
CA LEU A 30 5.35 4.50 -4.02
C LEU A 30 5.69 3.16 -3.36
N LYS A 31 6.42 3.18 -2.24
CA LYS A 31 6.73 1.98 -1.47
C LYS A 31 5.45 1.29 -0.98
N VAL A 32 4.53 2.04 -0.37
CA VAL A 32 3.26 1.48 0.12
C VAL A 32 2.42 0.92 -1.04
N ARG A 33 2.38 1.58 -2.19
CA ARG A 33 1.71 1.07 -3.40
C ARG A 33 2.30 -0.24 -3.90
N ALA A 34 3.64 -0.37 -3.88
CA ALA A 34 4.31 -1.62 -4.23
C ALA A 34 3.93 -2.76 -3.27
N ASP A 35 3.89 -2.48 -1.97
CA ASP A 35 3.50 -3.47 -0.95
C ASP A 35 2.02 -3.88 -1.08
N ILE A 36 1.12 -2.94 -1.41
CA ILE A 36 -0.28 -3.22 -1.76
C ILE A 36 -0.35 -4.18 -2.95
N ALA A 37 0.38 -3.89 -4.02
CA ALA A 37 0.40 -4.72 -5.22
C ALA A 37 0.92 -6.14 -4.93
N ALA A 38 1.98 -6.25 -4.14
CA ALA A 38 2.52 -7.54 -3.69
C ALA A 38 1.50 -8.34 -2.86
N THR A 39 0.72 -7.67 -2.03
CA THR A 39 -0.32 -8.29 -1.19
C THR A 39 -1.51 -8.76 -2.01
N ARG A 40 -1.96 -7.95 -2.96
CA ARG A 40 -2.98 -8.37 -3.94
C ARG A 40 -2.52 -9.57 -4.75
N ARG A 41 -1.25 -9.63 -5.14
CA ARG A 41 -0.67 -10.79 -5.82
C ARG A 41 -0.71 -12.03 -4.93
N ARG A 42 -0.27 -11.93 -3.67
CA ARG A 42 -0.32 -13.04 -2.69
C ARG A 42 -1.75 -13.54 -2.49
N LEU A 43 -2.72 -12.62 -2.37
CA LEU A 43 -4.14 -12.97 -2.24
C LEU A 43 -4.64 -13.79 -3.45
N ARG A 44 -4.31 -13.38 -4.68
CA ARG A 44 -4.68 -14.13 -5.89
C ARG A 44 -4.06 -15.52 -5.91
N LEU A 45 -2.78 -15.64 -5.54
CA LEU A 45 -2.10 -16.93 -5.46
C LEU A 45 -2.77 -17.84 -4.42
N THR A 46 -3.07 -17.32 -3.22
CA THR A 46 -3.77 -18.09 -2.18
C THR A 46 -5.15 -18.58 -2.64
N PHE A 47 -5.88 -17.80 -3.44
CA PHE A 47 -7.14 -18.27 -4.04
C PHE A 47 -6.93 -19.32 -5.14
N ALA A 48 -5.86 -19.21 -5.93
CA ALA A 48 -5.51 -20.24 -6.91
C ALA A 48 -5.15 -21.56 -6.23
N ASP A 49 -4.28 -21.52 -5.21
CA ASP A 49 -3.89 -22.67 -4.39
C ASP A 49 -5.10 -23.33 -3.72
N LEU A 50 -6.03 -22.52 -3.19
CA LEU A 50 -7.29 -23.00 -2.62
C LEU A 50 -8.13 -23.74 -3.67
N GLY A 51 -8.27 -23.16 -4.87
CA GLY A 51 -9.02 -23.77 -5.96
C GLY A 51 -8.43 -25.11 -6.41
N GLU A 52 -7.10 -25.17 -6.53
CA GLU A 52 -6.36 -26.40 -6.86
C GLU A 52 -6.55 -27.48 -5.79
N THR A 53 -6.47 -27.10 -4.51
CA THR A 53 -6.69 -28.01 -3.38
C THR A 53 -8.09 -28.60 -3.41
N VAL A 54 -9.12 -27.74 -3.51
CA VAL A 54 -10.52 -28.17 -3.59
C VAL A 54 -10.75 -29.07 -4.80
N TYR A 55 -10.21 -28.71 -5.96
CA TYR A 55 -10.35 -29.53 -7.16
C TYR A 55 -9.74 -30.92 -6.97
N THR A 56 -8.53 -30.99 -6.41
CA THR A 56 -7.84 -32.26 -6.14
C THR A 56 -8.66 -33.16 -5.21
N MET A 57 -9.17 -32.63 -4.11
CA MET A 57 -10.02 -33.36 -3.17
C MET A 57 -11.29 -33.91 -3.85
N LEU A 58 -11.97 -33.07 -4.65
CA LEU A 58 -13.16 -33.48 -5.37
C LEU A 58 -12.86 -34.59 -6.38
N THR A 59 -11.73 -34.52 -7.08
CA THR A 59 -11.32 -35.59 -8.01
C THR A 59 -10.93 -36.89 -7.32
N ALA A 60 -10.48 -36.82 -6.07
CA ALA A 60 -10.22 -37.99 -5.22
C ALA A 60 -11.50 -38.56 -4.57
N GLY A 61 -12.66 -37.91 -4.77
CA GLY A 61 -13.93 -38.29 -4.14
C GLY A 61 -14.01 -37.91 -2.66
N GLU A 62 -13.14 -37.02 -2.19
CA GLU A 62 -13.12 -36.56 -0.81
C GLU A 62 -14.20 -35.51 -0.53
N VAL A 63 -14.66 -35.45 0.71
CA VAL A 63 -15.60 -34.42 1.17
C VAL A 63 -14.83 -33.14 1.47
N VAL A 64 -15.27 -32.04 0.88
CA VAL A 64 -14.69 -30.71 1.13
C VAL A 64 -15.37 -30.08 2.33
N ASP A 65 -14.62 -29.87 3.41
CA ASP A 65 -15.08 -29.19 4.62
C ASP A 65 -14.29 -27.89 4.83
N LEU A 66 -15.00 -26.78 5.00
CA LEU A 66 -14.42 -25.45 5.20
C LEU A 66 -13.74 -25.28 6.56
N ALA A 67 -14.25 -25.95 7.60
CA ALA A 67 -13.75 -25.87 8.97
C ALA A 67 -12.56 -26.82 9.19
N GLU A 68 -12.58 -28.00 8.56
CA GLU A 68 -11.51 -28.99 8.73
C GLU A 68 -10.42 -28.84 7.67
N ASN A 69 -10.79 -28.78 6.38
CA ASN A 69 -9.85 -28.93 5.29
C ASN A 69 -9.35 -27.58 4.74
N LEU A 70 -10.11 -26.49 4.92
CA LEU A 70 -9.82 -25.19 4.32
C LEU A 70 -9.63 -24.05 5.33
N SER A 71 -9.58 -24.36 6.63
CA SER A 71 -9.46 -23.36 7.70
C SER A 71 -8.17 -22.53 7.60
N GLU A 72 -7.07 -23.15 7.17
CA GLU A 72 -5.79 -22.46 6.95
C GLU A 72 -5.90 -21.44 5.81
N PHE A 73 -6.54 -21.80 4.69
CA PHE A 73 -6.79 -20.88 3.59
C PHE A 73 -7.66 -19.70 4.03
N LYS A 74 -8.70 -19.96 4.83
CA LYS A 74 -9.54 -18.91 5.39
C LYS A 74 -8.71 -17.93 6.23
N LEU A 75 -7.94 -18.42 7.19
CA LEU A 75 -7.08 -17.60 8.05
C LEU A 75 -6.07 -16.78 7.24
N ARG A 76 -5.44 -17.40 6.24
CA ARG A 76 -4.47 -16.74 5.37
C ARG A 76 -5.10 -15.63 4.53
N VAL A 77 -6.28 -15.87 3.96
CA VAL A 77 -7.03 -14.87 3.19
C VAL A 77 -7.47 -13.72 4.09
N GLU A 78 -7.98 -14.00 5.29
CA GLU A 78 -8.38 -12.97 6.26
C GLU A 78 -7.18 -12.11 6.69
N GLY A 79 -6.04 -12.75 6.98
CA GLY A 79 -4.79 -12.06 7.28
C GLY A 79 -4.34 -11.13 6.16
N LEU A 80 -4.30 -11.62 4.91
CA LEU A 80 -3.93 -10.82 3.74
C LEU A 80 -4.91 -9.66 3.49
N LYS A 81 -6.21 -9.84 3.74
CA LYS A 81 -7.21 -8.76 3.64
C LYS A 81 -7.03 -7.72 4.74
N ALA A 82 -6.66 -8.10 5.95
CA ALA A 82 -6.35 -7.16 7.02
C ALA A 82 -5.07 -6.37 6.70
N GLU A 83 -4.03 -7.06 6.25
CA GLU A 83 -2.76 -6.47 5.82
C GLU A 83 -2.96 -5.47 4.66
N LEU A 84 -3.85 -5.81 3.71
CA LEU A 84 -4.21 -4.92 2.60
C LEU A 84 -4.89 -3.65 3.09
N ARG A 85 -5.90 -3.78 3.96
CA ARG A 85 -6.64 -2.63 4.53
C ARG A 85 -5.71 -1.67 5.27
N GLN A 86 -4.84 -2.19 6.13
CA GLN A 86 -3.85 -1.37 6.84
C GLN A 86 -2.95 -0.57 5.90
N ARG A 87 -2.52 -1.18 4.79
CA ARG A 87 -1.70 -0.48 3.80
C ARG A 87 -2.46 0.55 2.99
N GLU A 88 -3.71 0.26 2.64
CA GLU A 88 -4.57 1.21 1.94
C GLU A 88 -4.89 2.43 2.83
N GLU A 89 -5.12 2.22 4.12
CA GLU A 89 -5.24 3.28 5.13
C GLU A 89 -3.95 4.09 5.27
N ALA A 90 -2.79 3.42 5.36
CA ALA A 90 -1.50 4.10 5.42
C ALA A 90 -1.22 4.94 4.17
N LEU A 91 -1.55 4.43 2.98
CA LEU A 91 -1.43 5.20 1.74
C LEU A 91 -2.34 6.42 1.75
N LYS A 92 -3.58 6.27 2.23
CA LYS A 92 -4.52 7.38 2.34
C LYS A 92 -3.96 8.48 3.23
N LEU A 93 -3.42 8.15 4.40
CA LEU A 93 -2.81 9.14 5.30
C LEU A 93 -1.61 9.87 4.66
N ILE A 94 -0.80 9.18 3.86
CA ILE A 94 0.32 9.80 3.15
C ILE A 94 -0.18 10.78 2.09
N MET A 95 -1.21 10.40 1.34
CA MET A 95 -1.79 11.23 0.27
C MET A 95 -2.60 12.42 0.82
N ASP A 96 -3.35 12.23 1.90
CA ASP A 96 -4.12 13.30 2.55
C ASP A 96 -3.17 14.35 3.16
N GLY A 97 -2.05 13.91 3.75
CA GLY A 97 -1.00 14.83 4.24
C GLY A 97 -0.30 15.60 3.11
N GLU A 98 -0.15 15.01 1.92
CA GLU A 98 0.37 15.70 0.73
C GLU A 98 -0.61 16.78 0.24
N ALA A 99 -1.92 16.50 0.24
CA ALA A 99 -2.94 17.45 -0.19
C ALA A 99 -3.03 18.68 0.73
N GLU A 100 -2.97 18.49 2.06
CA GLU A 100 -2.97 19.59 3.03
C GLU A 100 -1.71 20.47 2.91
N GLU A 101 -0.54 19.88 2.63
CA GLU A 101 0.70 20.63 2.39
C GLU A 101 0.72 21.38 1.04
N GLU A 102 0.03 20.88 0.02
CA GLU A 102 -0.15 21.58 -1.26
C GLU A 102 -1.10 22.77 -1.12
N GLU A 103 -2.24 22.61 -0.43
CA GLU A 103 -3.19 23.71 -0.18
C GLU A 103 -2.61 24.82 0.71
N ALA A 104 -1.72 24.49 1.65
CA ALA A 104 -1.05 25.48 2.50
C ALA A 104 0.11 26.23 1.79
N ALA A 105 0.55 25.75 0.62
CA ALA A 105 1.67 26.31 -0.14
C ALA A 105 1.24 27.18 -1.35
N GLU A 106 -0.05 27.19 -1.70
CA GLU A 106 -0.68 28.11 -2.68
C GLU A 106 -1.15 29.43 -2.04
#